data_AF-A0A090KN51-F1
#
_entry.id   AF-A0A090KN51-F1
#
_cell.length_a   1.000
_cell.length_b   1.000
_cell.length_c   1.000
_cell.angle_alpha   90.00
_cell.angle_beta   90.00
_cell.angle_gamma   90.00
#
_symmetry.space_group_name_H-M   'P 1'
#
loop_
_entity.id
_entity.type
_entity.pdbx_description
1 polymer ?
#
loop_
_entity_poly.entity_id
_entity_poly.type
_entity_poly.pdbx_seq_one_letter_code
_entity_poly.pdbx_strand_id
1 'polypeptide(L)'
;MKTKPEMIIRRFNNIVSAVAVLTFCAGYVVAQKAPDSKGFSFAVYGDSRSMMYLPYKSDQEAEARDLVVDMFELVLPEKVAAAVVKKDVKFIYDPATHELVEMVMPFMTHSEVNYITVDKGWVTEASVEDVKLLPGVRRTMFRLHGGDWVARGVVNAVKSGRAKFILNTGDLVWWGKQGGKPSDNPYWKLVNEDVLKQLPAPDDEMRAAGLPGRVFPAVGNHEVWADSDVEGLLSSFPYLKKFGVSNKQLTYKFDYNGVRFIFLWTGPYDYREPTSWTATRPTY
;
A
#
# COMPACT_ATOMS: atom_id res chain seq x y z
N MET A 1 -2.91 -78.52 -12.35
CA MET A 1 -3.85 -77.49 -12.86
C MET A 1 -4.47 -76.77 -11.68
N LYS A 2 -3.95 -75.59 -11.31
CA LYS A 2 -4.53 -74.77 -10.23
C LYS A 2 -5.79 -74.09 -10.73
N THR A 3 -6.82 -74.14 -9.90
CA THR A 3 -8.22 -73.92 -10.20
C THR A 3 -8.57 -72.43 -10.35
N LYS A 4 -9.68 -72.17 -11.05
CA LYS A 4 -10.30 -70.89 -11.42
C LYS A 4 -11.02 -70.02 -10.34
N PRO A 5 -11.00 -70.23 -8.99
CA PRO A 5 -11.81 -69.39 -8.10
C PRO A 5 -11.26 -67.98 -7.81
N GLU A 6 -9.95 -67.77 -7.84
CA GLU A 6 -9.35 -66.53 -7.28
C GLU A 6 -9.52 -65.29 -8.19
N MET A 7 -9.82 -65.49 -9.47
CA MET A 7 -9.90 -64.38 -10.44
C MET A 7 -11.23 -63.63 -10.40
N ILE A 8 -12.30 -64.26 -9.90
CA ILE A 8 -13.64 -63.67 -9.86
C ILE A 8 -13.82 -62.79 -8.61
N ILE A 9 -13.30 -63.23 -7.46
CA ILE A 9 -13.39 -62.50 -6.19
C ILE A 9 -12.59 -61.18 -6.25
N ARG A 10 -11.44 -61.18 -6.93
CA ARG A 10 -10.59 -59.98 -7.09
C ARG A 10 -11.20 -58.93 -8.03
N ARG A 11 -12.05 -59.33 -8.98
CA ARG A 11 -12.76 -58.40 -9.87
C ARG A 11 -14.00 -57.78 -9.22
N PHE A 12 -14.68 -58.51 -8.32
CA PHE A 12 -15.83 -57.97 -7.57
C PHE A 12 -15.42 -56.92 -6.53
N ASN A 13 -14.33 -57.14 -5.79
CA ASN A 13 -13.84 -56.18 -4.78
C ASN A 13 -13.33 -54.85 -5.39
N ASN A 14 -12.81 -54.87 -6.62
CA ASN A 14 -12.36 -53.66 -7.30
C ASN A 14 -13.52 -52.80 -7.83
N ILE A 15 -14.66 -53.41 -8.20
CA ILE A 15 -15.84 -52.68 -8.67
C ILE A 15 -16.59 -52.03 -7.49
N VAL A 16 -16.71 -52.74 -6.36
CA VAL A 16 -17.36 -52.17 -5.16
C VAL A 16 -16.53 -51.03 -4.56
N SER A 17 -15.20 -51.10 -4.60
CA SER A 17 -14.33 -50.01 -4.13
C SER A 17 -14.35 -48.77 -5.05
N ALA A 18 -14.51 -48.95 -6.36
CA ALA A 18 -14.63 -47.83 -7.30
C ALA A 18 -15.98 -47.08 -7.16
N VAL A 19 -17.07 -47.80 -6.90
CA VAL A 19 -18.41 -47.20 -6.70
C VAL A 19 -18.51 -46.47 -5.35
N ALA A 20 -17.82 -46.95 -4.30
CA ALA A 20 -17.79 -46.29 -2.99
C ALA A 20 -16.96 -44.98 -3.01
N VAL A 21 -15.88 -44.92 -3.80
CA VAL A 21 -15.08 -43.68 -3.96
C VAL A 21 -15.83 -42.66 -4.83
N LEU A 22 -16.59 -43.09 -5.84
CA LEU A 22 -17.40 -42.19 -6.68
C LEU A 22 -18.62 -41.61 -5.96
N THR A 23 -19.22 -42.33 -5.01
CA THR A 23 -20.34 -41.81 -4.20
C THR A 23 -19.89 -40.90 -3.05
N PHE A 24 -18.68 -41.09 -2.49
CA PHE A 24 -18.15 -40.19 -1.45
C PHE A 24 -17.64 -38.84 -2.00
N CYS A 25 -17.24 -38.77 -3.27
CA CYS A 25 -16.87 -37.50 -3.92
C CYS A 25 -18.07 -36.65 -4.37
N ALA A 26 -19.27 -37.24 -4.46
CA ALA A 26 -20.48 -36.52 -4.87
C ALA A 26 -21.07 -35.62 -3.77
N GLY A 27 -20.63 -35.77 -2.51
CA GLY A 27 -21.14 -35.01 -1.37
C GLY A 27 -20.46 -33.67 -1.08
N TYR A 28 -19.36 -33.32 -1.75
CA TYR A 28 -18.55 -32.14 -1.43
C TYR A 28 -18.26 -31.19 -2.59
N VAL A 29 -18.84 -31.43 -3.77
CA VAL A 29 -18.78 -30.47 -4.88
C VAL A 29 -20.19 -30.12 -5.31
N VAL A 30 -20.91 -29.45 -4.41
CA VAL A 30 -21.85 -28.43 -4.89
C VAL A 30 -20.96 -27.29 -5.36
N ALA A 31 -20.57 -27.31 -6.64
CA ALA A 31 -20.16 -26.09 -7.29
C ALA A 31 -21.29 -25.09 -7.03
N GLN A 32 -21.02 -24.09 -6.20
CA GLN A 32 -21.93 -22.96 -6.05
C GLN A 32 -22.17 -22.45 -7.47
N LYS A 33 -23.36 -22.72 -8.01
CA LYS A 33 -23.86 -21.94 -9.14
C LYS A 33 -23.87 -20.52 -8.60
N ALA A 34 -22.87 -19.74 -9.01
CA ALA A 34 -22.91 -18.32 -8.80
C ALA A 34 -24.27 -17.88 -9.36
N PRO A 35 -25.12 -17.20 -8.57
CA PRO A 35 -26.32 -16.59 -9.12
C PRO A 35 -25.90 -15.74 -10.31
N ASP A 36 -26.71 -15.67 -11.39
CA ASP A 36 -26.45 -14.89 -12.61
C ASP A 36 -25.76 -13.56 -12.26
N SER A 37 -24.42 -13.58 -12.22
CA SER A 37 -23.70 -12.50 -11.59
C SER A 37 -23.54 -11.47 -12.68
N LYS A 38 -24.22 -10.34 -12.51
CA LYS A 38 -23.87 -9.14 -13.28
C LYS A 38 -22.39 -8.93 -13.02
N GLY A 39 -21.55 -9.09 -14.05
CA GLY A 39 -20.12 -8.88 -13.91
C GLY A 39 -19.85 -7.51 -13.29
N PHE A 40 -18.81 -7.42 -12.47
CA PHE A 40 -18.39 -6.16 -11.88
C PHE A 40 -16.90 -5.92 -12.17
N SER A 41 -16.46 -4.68 -11.98
CA SER A 41 -15.07 -4.28 -12.12
C SER A 41 -14.65 -3.45 -10.92
N PHE A 42 -13.36 -3.41 -10.62
CA PHE A 42 -12.79 -2.58 -9.58
C PHE A 42 -11.47 -1.99 -10.09
N ALA A 43 -11.05 -0.87 -9.51
CA ALA A 43 -9.73 -0.30 -9.75
C ALA A 43 -8.75 -0.79 -8.69
N VAL A 44 -7.48 -0.93 -9.06
CA VAL A 44 -6.38 -1.20 -8.12
C VAL A 44 -5.49 0.03 -8.06
N TYR A 45 -5.16 0.47 -6.85
CA TYR A 45 -4.39 1.69 -6.59
C TYR A 45 -3.46 1.45 -5.40
N GLY A 46 -2.14 1.48 -5.54
CA GLY A 46 -1.23 1.12 -4.45
C GLY A 46 0.12 1.81 -4.55
N ASP A 47 0.89 1.80 -3.47
CA ASP A 47 2.11 2.62 -3.31
C ASP A 47 1.86 4.05 -3.83
N SER A 48 0.76 4.60 -3.30
CA SER A 48 0.08 5.81 -3.77
C SER A 48 0.47 7.06 -3.01
N ARG A 49 1.33 6.89 -1.99
CA ARG A 49 1.84 7.98 -1.17
C ARG A 49 2.54 9.03 -2.01
N SER A 50 2.31 10.29 -1.65
CA SER A 50 3.21 11.36 -2.08
C SER A 50 4.57 11.20 -1.41
N MET A 51 5.61 11.70 -2.07
CA MET A 51 6.95 11.84 -1.49
C MET A 51 6.94 12.71 -0.22
N MET A 52 8.07 12.72 0.49
CA MET A 52 8.27 13.48 1.73
C MET A 52 7.72 14.91 1.71
N TYR A 53 7.19 15.33 2.87
CA TYR A 53 6.73 16.69 3.15
C TYR A 53 7.70 17.40 4.10
N LEU A 54 8.31 18.49 3.62
CA LEU A 54 9.35 19.28 4.29
C LEU A 54 8.89 20.75 4.46
N PRO A 55 7.98 21.07 5.40
CA PRO A 55 7.36 22.39 5.51
C PRO A 55 8.19 23.43 6.26
N TYR A 56 9.51 23.38 6.17
CA TYR A 56 10.40 24.19 6.99
C TYR A 56 11.02 25.34 6.21
N LYS A 57 11.17 26.47 6.89
CA LYS A 57 11.88 27.64 6.38
C LYS A 57 13.34 27.65 6.84
N SER A 58 14.14 28.60 6.33
CA SER A 58 15.57 28.67 6.63
C SER A 58 15.88 28.90 8.12
N ASP A 59 14.98 29.54 8.87
CA ASP A 59 15.08 29.71 10.33
C ASP A 59 14.72 28.43 11.12
N GLN A 60 14.23 27.40 10.43
CA GLN A 60 13.84 26.09 10.97
C GLN A 60 14.67 24.94 10.38
N GLU A 61 15.91 25.23 9.94
CA GLU A 61 16.78 24.23 9.30
C GLU A 61 17.10 23.06 10.24
N ALA A 62 17.18 23.29 11.55
CA ALA A 62 17.44 22.24 12.53
C ALA A 62 16.30 21.20 12.52
N GLU A 63 15.06 21.65 12.56
CA GLU A 63 13.87 20.81 12.48
C GLU A 63 13.77 20.09 11.13
N ALA A 64 14.16 20.76 10.04
CA ALA A 64 14.25 20.13 8.72
C ALA A 64 15.28 18.99 8.70
N ARG A 65 16.45 19.20 9.31
CA ARG A 65 17.49 18.17 9.43
C ARG A 65 17.00 16.98 10.24
N ASP A 66 16.39 17.21 11.39
CA ASP A 66 15.87 16.15 12.25
C ASP A 66 14.83 15.29 11.52
N LEU A 67 13.92 15.94 10.76
CA LEU A 67 12.95 15.21 9.95
C LEU A 67 13.61 14.37 8.83
N VAL A 68 14.67 14.88 8.18
CA VAL A 68 15.38 14.11 7.15
C VAL A 68 16.20 12.97 7.77
N VAL A 69 16.74 13.15 8.98
CA VAL A 69 17.37 12.03 9.73
C VAL A 69 16.36 10.92 9.97
N ASP A 70 15.16 11.27 10.44
CA ASP A 70 14.08 10.32 10.65
C ASP A 70 13.70 9.54 9.37
N MET A 71 13.79 10.18 8.20
CA MET A 71 13.56 9.50 6.92
C MET A 71 14.69 8.53 6.58
N PHE A 72 15.94 8.93 6.82
CA PHE A 72 17.12 8.10 6.54
C PHE A 72 17.21 6.91 7.50
N GLU A 73 16.70 7.05 8.73
CA GLU A 73 16.62 5.96 9.72
C GLU A 73 15.80 4.76 9.26
N LEU A 74 14.91 4.95 8.28
CA LEU A 74 14.22 3.83 7.66
C LEU A 74 15.21 2.83 7.06
N VAL A 75 16.29 3.30 6.44
CA VAL A 75 17.21 2.50 5.64
C VAL A 75 18.65 2.50 6.15
N LEU A 76 18.96 3.30 7.17
CA LEU A 76 20.27 3.40 7.80
C LEU A 76 20.14 3.35 9.33
N PRO A 77 21.17 2.90 10.05
CA PRO A 77 21.23 3.09 11.50
C PRO A 77 21.21 4.59 11.87
N GLU A 78 20.50 4.95 12.95
CA GLU A 78 20.36 6.33 13.48
C GLU A 78 21.65 7.16 13.44
N LYS A 79 22.74 6.67 14.04
CA LYS A 79 24.02 7.39 14.07
C LYS A 79 24.61 7.64 12.68
N VAL A 80 24.35 6.73 11.74
CA VAL A 80 24.79 6.85 10.34
C VAL A 80 23.89 7.83 9.60
N ALA A 81 22.57 7.73 9.78
CA ALA A 81 21.61 8.68 9.22
C ALA A 81 21.97 10.13 9.62
N ALA A 82 22.16 10.39 10.92
CA ALA A 82 22.56 11.69 11.43
C ALA A 82 23.88 12.20 10.82
N ALA A 83 24.88 11.32 10.71
CA ALA A 83 26.18 11.68 10.14
C ALA A 83 26.09 12.02 8.64
N VAL A 84 25.31 11.25 7.87
CA VAL A 84 25.08 11.47 6.43
C VAL A 84 24.31 12.77 6.22
N VAL A 85 23.21 13.00 6.94
CA VAL A 85 22.41 14.24 6.81
C VAL A 85 23.25 15.47 7.14
N LYS A 86 24.06 15.40 8.20
CA LYS A 86 24.94 16.51 8.59
C LYS A 86 25.99 16.83 7.53
N LYS A 87 26.57 15.80 6.91
CA LYS A 87 27.73 15.96 6.02
C LYS A 87 27.34 16.22 4.57
N ASP A 88 26.35 15.47 4.08
CA ASP A 88 26.14 15.28 2.65
C ASP A 88 24.79 15.85 2.16
N VAL A 89 23.85 16.20 3.07
CA VAL A 89 22.57 16.83 2.70
C VAL A 89 22.67 18.36 2.76
N LYS A 90 22.28 18.99 1.66
CA LYS A 90 22.21 20.45 1.50
C LYS A 90 20.78 20.89 1.28
N PHE A 91 20.38 21.92 2.02
CA PHE A 91 19.12 22.63 1.81
C PHE A 91 19.39 23.93 1.09
N ILE A 92 18.54 24.25 0.11
CA ILE A 92 18.58 25.48 -0.66
C ILE A 92 17.23 26.16 -0.47
N TYR A 93 17.29 27.36 0.10
CA TYR A 93 16.11 28.17 0.41
C TYR A 93 15.99 29.33 -0.57
N ASP A 94 14.75 29.70 -0.89
CA ASP A 94 14.47 30.93 -1.61
C ASP A 94 14.88 32.14 -0.74
N PRO A 95 15.70 33.07 -1.25
CA PRO A 95 16.21 34.19 -0.45
C PRO A 95 15.14 35.24 -0.09
N ALA A 96 14.00 35.26 -0.80
CA ALA A 96 12.92 36.22 -0.57
C ALA A 96 11.81 35.64 0.34
N THR A 97 11.43 34.37 0.15
CA THR A 97 10.36 33.74 0.94
C THR A 97 10.87 32.92 2.12
N HIS A 98 12.17 32.61 2.12
CA HIS A 98 12.86 31.71 3.06
C HIS A 98 12.34 30.26 3.02
N GLU A 99 11.55 29.89 2.00
CA GLU A 99 11.01 28.55 1.83
C GLU A 99 12.05 27.60 1.23
N LEU A 100 12.02 26.34 1.65
CA LEU A 100 12.86 25.30 1.04
C LEU A 100 12.40 25.05 -0.40
N VAL A 101 13.32 25.19 -1.36
CA VAL A 101 13.03 24.99 -2.80
C VAL A 101 13.80 23.82 -3.41
N GLU A 102 14.95 23.46 -2.86
CA GLU A 102 15.72 22.30 -3.30
C GLU A 102 16.45 21.63 -2.14
N MET A 103 16.44 20.31 -2.12
CA MET A 103 17.30 19.48 -1.28
C MET A 103 18.24 18.66 -2.17
N VAL A 104 19.53 18.71 -1.88
CA VAL A 104 20.56 17.94 -2.59
C VAL A 104 21.15 16.92 -1.61
N MET A 105 21.16 15.65 -1.98
CA MET A 105 21.63 14.57 -1.10
C MET A 105 22.31 13.44 -1.89
N PRO A 106 23.10 12.58 -1.23
CA PRO A 106 23.60 11.35 -1.86
C PRO A 106 22.46 10.45 -2.33
N PHE A 107 22.75 9.62 -3.33
CA PHE A 107 21.84 8.56 -3.77
C PHE A 107 22.45 7.17 -3.54
N MET A 108 22.25 6.23 -4.46
CA MET A 108 22.60 4.82 -4.30
C MET A 108 24.10 4.56 -4.31
N THR A 109 24.86 5.30 -5.10
CA THR A 109 26.32 5.16 -5.21
C THR A 109 27.06 6.44 -4.82
N HIS A 110 28.37 6.33 -4.60
CA HIS A 110 29.23 7.46 -4.21
C HIS A 110 29.32 8.58 -5.25
N SER A 111 28.99 8.32 -6.52
CA SER A 111 28.98 9.34 -7.58
C SER A 111 27.59 9.87 -7.89
N GLU A 112 26.53 9.26 -7.36
CA GLU A 112 25.18 9.70 -7.64
C GLU A 112 24.69 10.71 -6.60
N VAL A 113 24.17 11.82 -7.11
CA VAL A 113 23.58 12.90 -6.34
C VAL A 113 22.12 13.04 -6.75
N ASN A 114 21.23 13.07 -5.76
CA ASN A 114 19.81 13.31 -5.94
C ASN A 114 19.50 14.80 -5.71
N TYR A 115 18.75 15.39 -6.64
CA TYR A 115 18.22 16.74 -6.58
C TYR A 115 16.71 16.65 -6.43
N ILE A 116 16.20 17.14 -5.31
CA ILE A 116 14.80 17.10 -4.93
C ILE A 116 14.26 18.52 -4.92
N THR A 117 13.33 18.83 -5.83
CA THR A 117 12.65 20.12 -5.89
C THR A 117 11.43 20.09 -4.98
N VAL A 118 11.25 21.16 -4.19
CA VAL A 118 10.19 21.32 -3.20
C VAL A 118 9.36 22.57 -3.52
N ASP A 119 8.04 22.46 -3.41
CA ASP A 119 7.11 23.60 -3.47
C ASP A 119 6.11 23.48 -2.31
N LYS A 120 6.01 24.53 -1.49
CA LYS A 120 5.15 24.57 -0.29
C LYS A 120 5.31 23.32 0.60
N GLY A 121 6.55 22.88 0.74
CA GLY A 121 6.92 21.69 1.51
C GLY A 121 6.72 20.35 0.79
N TRP A 122 6.04 20.28 -0.34
CA TRP A 122 5.88 19.02 -1.09
C TRP A 122 7.00 18.84 -2.12
N VAL A 123 7.56 17.63 -2.18
CA VAL A 123 8.44 17.27 -3.30
C VAL A 123 7.62 17.24 -4.60
N THR A 124 8.04 18.04 -5.58
CA THR A 124 7.38 18.13 -6.90
C THR A 124 8.14 17.37 -7.99
N GLU A 125 9.46 17.31 -7.88
CA GLU A 125 10.33 16.55 -8.79
C GLU A 125 11.54 15.99 -8.02
N ALA A 126 12.01 14.80 -8.40
CA ALA A 126 13.31 14.29 -7.99
C ALA A 126 14.09 13.80 -9.21
N SER A 127 15.38 14.10 -9.26
CA SER A 127 16.26 13.70 -10.34
C SER A 127 17.62 13.24 -9.81
N VAL A 128 18.28 12.36 -10.55
CA VAL A 128 19.62 11.88 -10.20
C VAL A 128 20.64 12.27 -11.27
N GLU A 129 21.82 12.64 -10.83
CA GLU A 129 23.01 12.84 -11.65
C GLU A 129 24.12 11.93 -11.16
N ASP A 130 24.77 11.20 -12.05
CA ASP A 130 26.08 10.61 -11.74
C ASP A 130 27.17 11.61 -12.12
N VAL A 131 27.76 12.26 -11.12
CA VAL A 131 28.70 13.37 -11.33
C VAL A 131 30.07 12.92 -11.87
N LYS A 132 30.32 11.60 -11.95
CA LYS A 132 31.56 11.04 -12.52
C LYS A 132 31.36 10.47 -13.91
N LEU A 133 30.29 9.69 -14.10
CA LEU A 133 30.03 8.98 -15.35
C LEU A 133 29.34 9.88 -16.39
N LEU A 134 28.43 10.77 -15.96
CA LEU A 134 27.64 11.63 -16.83
C LEU A 134 27.44 13.03 -16.20
N PRO A 135 28.52 13.78 -15.98
CA PRO A 135 28.44 15.09 -15.34
C PRO A 135 27.53 16.05 -16.12
N GLY A 136 26.67 16.77 -15.39
CA GLY A 136 25.68 17.70 -15.94
C GLY A 136 24.43 17.05 -16.55
N VAL A 137 24.32 15.72 -16.55
CA VAL A 137 23.15 15.01 -17.07
C VAL A 137 22.26 14.54 -15.92
N ARG A 138 21.13 15.23 -15.73
CA ARG A 138 20.10 14.84 -14.76
C ARG A 138 19.05 13.93 -15.39
N ARG A 139 18.70 12.85 -14.69
CA ARG A 139 17.60 11.94 -15.05
C ARG A 139 16.48 12.09 -14.03
N THR A 140 15.32 12.53 -14.47
CA THR A 140 14.12 12.60 -13.62
C THR A 140 13.68 11.19 -13.20
N MET A 141 13.48 10.99 -11.91
CA MET A 141 13.00 9.75 -11.30
C MET A 141 11.55 9.86 -10.82
N PHE A 142 11.14 11.06 -10.41
CA PHE A 142 9.83 11.31 -9.82
C PHE A 142 9.28 12.65 -10.29
N ARG A 143 7.96 12.70 -10.51
CA ARG A 143 7.18 13.93 -10.69
C ARG A 143 5.83 13.78 -10.01
N LEU A 144 5.48 14.73 -9.14
CA LEU A 144 4.25 14.69 -8.34
C LEU A 144 2.98 14.54 -9.20
N HIS A 145 2.91 15.27 -10.31
CA HIS A 145 1.75 15.22 -11.21
C HIS A 145 1.50 13.84 -11.84
N GLY A 146 2.50 12.95 -11.85
CA GLY A 146 2.31 11.55 -12.25
C GLY A 146 1.38 10.82 -11.27
N GLY A 147 1.60 11.01 -9.96
CA GLY A 147 0.71 10.50 -8.91
C GLY A 147 -0.69 11.10 -9.01
N ASP A 148 -0.80 12.42 -9.17
CA ASP A 148 -2.09 13.12 -9.33
C ASP A 148 -2.88 12.63 -10.54
N TRP A 149 -2.20 12.28 -11.63
CA TRP A 149 -2.81 11.71 -12.81
C TRP A 149 -3.40 10.32 -12.53
N VAL A 150 -2.67 9.46 -11.81
CA VAL A 150 -3.16 8.13 -11.41
C VAL A 150 -4.35 8.25 -10.45
N ALA A 151 -4.25 9.09 -9.40
CA ALA A 151 -5.30 9.31 -8.42
C ALA A 151 -6.61 9.77 -9.09
N ARG A 152 -6.53 10.77 -9.98
CA ARG A 152 -7.69 11.22 -10.77
C ARG A 152 -8.23 10.12 -11.69
N GLY A 153 -7.35 9.32 -12.28
CA GLY A 153 -7.72 8.20 -13.13
C GLY A 153 -8.60 7.17 -12.41
N VAL A 154 -8.20 6.75 -11.20
CA VAL A 154 -8.95 5.76 -10.41
C VAL A 154 -10.27 6.32 -9.86
N VAL A 155 -10.28 7.58 -9.43
CA VAL A 155 -11.51 8.30 -9.04
C VAL A 155 -12.48 8.37 -10.21
N ASN A 156 -11.99 8.75 -11.40
CA ASN A 156 -12.84 8.84 -12.59
C ASN A 156 -13.37 7.48 -13.04
N ALA A 157 -12.61 6.40 -12.85
CA ALA A 157 -13.12 5.05 -13.11
C ALA A 157 -14.34 4.72 -12.25
N VAL A 158 -14.35 5.13 -10.97
CA VAL A 158 -15.53 4.96 -10.10
C VAL A 158 -16.67 5.89 -10.52
N LYS A 159 -16.40 7.18 -10.70
CA LYS A 159 -17.43 8.17 -11.10
C LYS A 159 -18.12 7.80 -12.41
N SER A 160 -17.38 7.25 -13.37
CA SER A 160 -17.92 6.86 -14.67
C SER A 160 -18.55 5.45 -14.70
N GLY A 161 -18.61 4.76 -13.55
CA GLY A 161 -19.13 3.38 -13.46
C GLY A 161 -18.22 2.31 -14.07
N ARG A 162 -16.98 2.63 -14.47
CA ARG A 162 -16.01 1.63 -14.96
C ARG A 162 -15.42 0.78 -13.83
N ALA A 163 -15.47 1.26 -12.60
CA ALA A 163 -15.10 0.53 -11.39
C ALA A 163 -16.18 0.70 -10.33
N LYS A 164 -16.53 -0.38 -9.64
CA LYS A 164 -17.49 -0.38 -8.53
C LYS A 164 -16.86 0.23 -7.28
N PHE A 165 -15.61 -0.10 -7.02
CA PHE A 165 -14.81 0.36 -5.89
C PHE A 165 -13.32 0.29 -6.24
N ILE A 166 -12.50 0.80 -5.33
CA ILE A 166 -11.04 0.80 -5.39
C ILE A 166 -10.54 -0.21 -4.36
N LEU A 167 -9.66 -1.12 -4.77
CA LEU A 167 -8.80 -1.88 -3.88
C LEU A 167 -7.48 -1.13 -3.80
N ASN A 168 -7.02 -0.82 -2.59
CA ASN A 168 -5.70 -0.26 -2.39
C ASN A 168 -4.75 -1.29 -1.75
N THR A 169 -3.51 -1.34 -2.22
CA THR A 169 -2.56 -2.39 -1.81
C THR A 169 -1.59 -1.94 -0.73
N GLY A 170 -1.91 -0.89 0.02
CA GLY A 170 -1.07 -0.30 1.06
C GLY A 170 -0.32 0.94 0.58
N ASP A 171 0.31 1.62 1.54
CA ASP A 171 1.14 2.81 1.36
C ASP A 171 0.37 3.95 0.69
N LEU A 172 -0.74 4.31 1.32
CA LEU A 172 -1.54 5.51 1.06
C LEU A 172 -0.83 6.77 1.57
N VAL A 173 -0.09 6.65 2.66
CA VAL A 173 0.63 7.75 3.30
C VAL A 173 2.12 7.46 3.39
N TRP A 174 2.92 8.48 3.72
CA TRP A 174 4.35 8.28 3.95
C TRP A 174 4.68 7.79 5.36
N TRP A 175 4.05 8.34 6.41
CA TRP A 175 4.26 7.91 7.81
C TRP A 175 3.34 8.67 8.78
N GLY A 176 3.39 8.29 10.06
CA GLY A 176 2.70 8.93 11.19
C GLY A 176 3.47 10.05 11.91
N LYS A 177 4.78 10.27 11.65
CA LYS A 177 5.60 11.25 12.41
C LYS A 177 5.13 12.71 12.29
N GLN A 178 4.39 13.03 11.23
CA GLN A 178 3.85 14.38 10.98
C GLN A 178 2.36 14.49 11.35
N GLY A 179 1.90 13.65 12.28
CA GLY A 179 0.55 13.63 12.83
C GLY A 179 -0.06 12.22 12.81
N GLY A 180 -0.65 11.79 13.93
CA GLY A 180 -1.33 10.48 14.00
C GLY A 180 -2.75 10.49 13.44
N LYS A 181 -3.36 11.68 13.29
CA LYS A 181 -4.76 11.83 12.86
C LYS A 181 -4.88 12.42 11.46
N PRO A 182 -5.94 12.09 10.70
CA PRO A 182 -6.16 12.66 9.38
C PRO A 182 -6.27 14.19 9.34
N SER A 183 -6.71 14.82 10.44
CA SER A 183 -6.82 16.28 10.55
C SER A 183 -5.47 16.99 10.64
N ASP A 184 -4.42 16.27 11.04
CA ASP A 184 -3.13 16.85 11.38
C ASP A 184 -2.06 16.38 10.40
N ASN A 185 -2.15 15.12 9.96
CA ASN A 185 -1.22 14.51 9.03
C ASN A 185 -1.41 15.02 7.59
N PRO A 186 -0.37 15.59 6.97
CA PRO A 186 -0.47 16.16 5.62
C PRO A 186 -0.74 15.10 4.54
N TYR A 187 -0.26 13.87 4.70
CA TYR A 187 -0.47 12.80 3.74
C TYR A 187 -1.92 12.29 3.77
N TRP A 188 -2.51 12.14 4.97
CA TRP A 188 -3.93 11.79 5.08
C TRP A 188 -4.85 12.87 4.51
N LYS A 189 -4.47 14.15 4.63
CA LYS A 189 -5.19 15.25 3.97
C LYS A 189 -5.18 15.11 2.44
N LEU A 190 -4.03 14.77 1.84
CA LEU A 190 -3.94 14.51 0.40
C LEU A 190 -4.82 13.32 -0.02
N VAL A 191 -4.72 12.19 0.68
CA VAL A 191 -5.58 11.01 0.43
C VAL A 191 -7.05 11.40 0.44
N ASN A 192 -7.46 12.24 1.40
CA ASN A 192 -8.83 12.72 1.48
C ASN A 192 -9.21 13.63 0.29
N GLU A 193 -8.42 14.65 -0.01
CA GLU A 193 -8.75 15.64 -1.05
C GLU A 193 -8.67 15.07 -2.47
N ASP A 194 -7.68 14.22 -2.74
CA ASP A 194 -7.41 13.69 -4.08
C ASP A 194 -8.27 12.47 -4.42
N VAL A 195 -8.65 11.68 -3.39
CA VAL A 195 -9.37 10.42 -3.58
C VAL A 195 -10.69 10.40 -2.83
N LEU A 196 -10.69 10.39 -1.49
CA LEU A 196 -11.88 10.00 -0.72
C LEU A 196 -13.07 10.96 -0.92
N LYS A 197 -12.83 12.26 -0.82
CA LYS A 197 -13.84 13.32 -0.99
C LYS A 197 -14.38 13.38 -2.41
N GLN A 198 -13.62 12.90 -3.37
CA GLN A 198 -14.02 12.89 -4.78
C GLN A 198 -14.99 11.75 -5.10
N LEU A 199 -15.00 10.66 -4.32
CA LEU A 199 -15.77 9.47 -4.65
C LEU A 199 -17.26 9.65 -4.31
N PRO A 200 -18.18 9.12 -5.12
CA PRO A 200 -19.58 9.08 -4.75
C PRO A 200 -19.80 8.14 -3.57
N ALA A 201 -20.90 8.32 -2.83
CA ALA A 201 -21.30 7.35 -1.82
C ALA A 201 -21.46 5.92 -2.42
N PRO A 202 -21.29 4.86 -1.62
CA PRO A 202 -21.65 3.50 -2.04
C PRO A 202 -23.11 3.44 -2.48
N ASP A 203 -23.36 2.72 -3.56
CA ASP A 203 -24.71 2.48 -4.07
C ASP A 203 -25.43 1.36 -3.30
N ASP A 204 -26.70 1.13 -3.63
CA ASP A 204 -27.55 0.17 -2.93
C ASP A 204 -27.01 -1.26 -2.95
N GLU A 205 -26.37 -1.66 -4.05
CA GLU A 205 -25.80 -2.99 -4.19
C GLU A 205 -24.61 -3.19 -3.24
N MET A 206 -23.72 -2.18 -3.15
CA MET A 206 -22.62 -2.21 -2.18
C MET A 206 -23.13 -2.17 -0.74
N ARG A 207 -24.12 -1.33 -0.45
CA ARG A 207 -24.72 -1.24 0.89
C ARG A 207 -25.38 -2.56 1.29
N ALA A 208 -26.08 -3.22 0.37
CA ALA A 208 -26.67 -4.53 0.58
C ALA A 208 -25.61 -5.62 0.85
N ALA A 209 -24.42 -5.48 0.24
CA ALA A 209 -23.26 -6.33 0.52
C ALA A 209 -22.49 -5.96 1.81
N GLY A 210 -22.97 -4.99 2.60
CA GLY A 210 -22.31 -4.56 3.83
C GLY A 210 -21.03 -3.74 3.59
N LEU A 211 -20.90 -3.10 2.43
CA LEU A 211 -19.74 -2.30 2.02
C LEU A 211 -20.04 -0.80 2.11
N PRO A 212 -19.65 -0.12 3.20
CA PRO A 212 -20.03 1.27 3.45
C PRO A 212 -19.06 2.31 2.85
N GLY A 213 -18.01 1.87 2.14
CA GLY A 213 -17.02 2.75 1.50
C GLY A 213 -16.79 2.38 0.04
N ARG A 214 -16.03 3.23 -0.68
CA ARG A 214 -15.60 2.99 -2.07
C ARG A 214 -14.13 2.58 -2.20
N VAL A 215 -13.35 2.62 -1.11
CA VAL A 215 -11.92 2.30 -1.10
C VAL A 215 -11.65 1.24 -0.04
N PHE A 216 -11.00 0.15 -0.39
CA PHE A 216 -10.68 -0.91 0.56
C PHE A 216 -9.16 -1.09 0.56
N PRO A 217 -8.44 -0.48 1.52
CA PRO A 217 -6.99 -0.53 1.56
C PRO A 217 -6.49 -1.77 2.30
N ALA A 218 -5.39 -2.35 1.82
CA ALA A 218 -4.49 -3.15 2.63
C ALA A 218 -3.71 -2.22 3.56
N VAL A 219 -3.15 -2.77 4.63
CA VAL A 219 -2.20 -2.05 5.48
C VAL A 219 -0.82 -2.21 4.86
N GLY A 220 -0.12 -1.11 4.55
CA GLY A 220 1.27 -1.10 4.14
C GLY A 220 2.21 -0.85 5.34
N ASN A 221 3.52 -0.88 5.09
CA ASN A 221 4.48 -0.55 6.16
C ASN A 221 4.43 0.94 6.52
N HIS A 222 4.05 1.80 5.57
CA HIS A 222 3.98 3.24 5.82
C HIS A 222 2.77 3.64 6.67
N GLU A 223 1.69 2.85 6.69
CA GLU A 223 0.55 3.08 7.59
C GLU A 223 0.86 2.77 9.06
N VAL A 224 1.83 1.89 9.34
CA VAL A 224 2.23 1.53 10.72
C VAL A 224 3.48 2.28 11.18
N TRP A 225 4.23 2.88 10.25
CA TRP A 225 5.46 3.57 10.58
C TRP A 225 5.19 4.87 11.34
N ALA A 226 5.55 4.87 12.62
CA ALA A 226 5.22 5.93 13.58
C ALA A 226 3.70 6.13 13.81
N ASP A 227 2.90 5.10 13.55
CA ASP A 227 1.47 5.01 13.89
C ASP A 227 1.13 3.53 14.19
N SER A 228 1.70 2.99 15.28
CA SER A 228 1.55 1.57 15.63
C SER A 228 0.09 1.17 15.94
N ASP A 229 -0.75 2.13 16.31
CA ASP A 229 -2.17 1.91 16.56
C ASP A 229 -3.03 2.02 15.30
N VAL A 230 -2.41 2.30 14.14
CA VAL A 230 -3.04 2.56 12.84
C VAL A 230 -4.21 3.55 12.96
N GLU A 231 -4.04 4.58 13.80
CA GLU A 231 -5.07 5.55 14.12
C GLU A 231 -5.47 6.35 12.87
N GLY A 232 -4.50 6.73 12.04
CA GLY A 232 -4.73 7.46 10.81
C GLY A 232 -5.59 6.67 9.81
N LEU A 233 -5.27 5.38 9.64
CA LEU A 233 -6.01 4.46 8.78
C LEU A 233 -7.43 4.24 9.30
N LEU A 234 -7.57 3.90 10.59
CA LEU A 234 -8.86 3.57 11.19
C LEU A 234 -9.76 4.79 11.38
N SER A 235 -9.21 6.00 11.37
CA SER A 235 -9.96 7.25 11.33
C SER A 235 -10.44 7.59 9.91
N SER A 236 -9.60 7.33 8.90
CA SER A 236 -9.94 7.57 7.49
C SER A 236 -10.93 6.53 6.95
N PHE A 237 -10.83 5.28 7.41
CA PHE A 237 -11.65 4.15 6.99
C PHE A 237 -12.30 3.45 8.20
N PRO A 238 -13.24 4.10 8.89
CA PRO A 238 -13.77 3.62 10.16
C PRO A 238 -14.49 2.27 10.08
N TYR A 239 -14.96 1.88 8.88
CA TYR A 239 -15.58 0.58 8.67
C TYR A 239 -14.61 -0.60 8.71
N LEU A 240 -13.30 -0.38 8.58
CA LEU A 240 -12.30 -1.45 8.73
C LEU A 240 -12.38 -2.10 10.12
N LYS A 241 -12.78 -1.34 11.16
CA LYS A 241 -13.05 -1.88 12.49
C LYS A 241 -14.14 -2.95 12.48
N LYS A 242 -15.18 -2.78 11.64
CA LYS A 242 -16.25 -3.78 11.47
C LYS A 242 -15.76 -5.04 10.76
N PHE A 243 -14.71 -4.92 9.95
CA PHE A 243 -14.04 -6.07 9.34
C PHE A 243 -12.95 -6.69 10.24
N GLY A 244 -12.84 -6.23 11.49
CA GLY A 244 -11.91 -6.77 12.49
C GLY A 244 -10.52 -6.13 12.49
N VAL A 245 -10.29 -5.08 11.69
CA VAL A 245 -8.99 -4.44 11.62
C VAL A 245 -8.68 -3.69 12.92
N SER A 246 -7.49 -3.93 13.48
CA SER A 246 -6.94 -3.26 14.66
C SER A 246 -5.41 -3.34 14.63
N ASN A 247 -4.73 -2.67 15.56
CA ASN A 247 -3.28 -2.78 15.73
C ASN A 247 -2.76 -4.21 16.02
N LYS A 248 -3.65 -5.16 16.37
CA LYS A 248 -3.33 -6.58 16.56
C LYS A 248 -3.75 -7.47 15.39
N GLN A 249 -4.54 -6.94 14.46
CA GLN A 249 -5.12 -7.67 13.34
C GLN A 249 -5.19 -6.74 12.12
N LEU A 250 -4.15 -6.78 11.28
CA LEU A 250 -4.01 -5.90 10.11
C LEU A 250 -4.51 -6.55 8.80
N THR A 251 -5.13 -7.73 8.90
CA THR A 251 -5.72 -8.45 7.78
C THR A 251 -7.23 -8.49 7.91
N TYR A 252 -7.94 -8.51 6.78
CA TYR A 252 -9.39 -8.61 6.76
C TYR A 252 -9.89 -9.20 5.44
N LYS A 253 -11.19 -9.47 5.37
CA LYS A 253 -11.85 -9.98 4.18
C LYS A 253 -13.26 -9.41 4.06
N PHE A 254 -13.77 -9.36 2.84
CA PHE A 254 -15.18 -9.12 2.58
C PHE A 254 -15.62 -9.89 1.33
N ASP A 255 -16.93 -10.09 1.20
CA ASP A 255 -17.53 -10.75 0.05
C ASP A 255 -18.32 -9.73 -0.77
N TYR A 256 -18.20 -9.79 -2.11
CA TYR A 256 -19.00 -8.97 -3.03
C TYR A 256 -19.31 -9.77 -4.28
N ASN A 257 -20.60 -9.88 -4.61
CA ASN A 257 -21.09 -10.49 -5.84
C ASN A 257 -20.47 -11.88 -6.14
N GLY A 258 -20.44 -12.75 -5.12
CA GLY A 258 -19.89 -14.11 -5.22
C GLY A 258 -18.37 -14.21 -5.18
N VAL A 259 -17.64 -13.11 -5.01
CA VAL A 259 -16.18 -13.07 -4.90
C VAL A 259 -15.76 -12.68 -3.49
N ARG A 260 -14.80 -13.41 -2.91
CA ARG A 260 -14.16 -13.07 -1.63
C ARG A 260 -12.87 -12.32 -1.86
N PHE A 261 -12.78 -11.12 -1.30
CA PHE A 261 -11.57 -10.31 -1.26
C PHE A 261 -10.86 -10.55 0.06
N ILE A 262 -9.56 -10.79 0.01
CA ILE A 262 -8.75 -11.05 1.19
C ILE A 262 -7.53 -10.12 1.17
N PHE A 263 -7.41 -9.35 2.24
CA PHE A 263 -6.32 -8.40 2.47
C PHE A 263 -5.34 -8.99 3.45
N LEU A 264 -4.12 -9.20 2.97
CA LEU A 264 -3.00 -9.68 3.75
C LEU A 264 -2.15 -8.49 4.20
N TRP A 265 -1.35 -8.71 5.23
CA TRP A 265 -0.34 -7.77 5.70
C TRP A 265 1.01 -8.46 5.60
N THR A 266 2.02 -7.74 5.14
CA THR A 266 3.36 -8.29 4.86
C THR A 266 4.33 -8.07 6.03
N GLY A 267 3.97 -7.17 6.95
CA GLY A 267 4.79 -6.77 8.09
C GLY A 267 5.30 -5.33 7.96
N PRO A 268 5.88 -4.75 9.04
CA PRO A 268 6.67 -3.52 8.94
C PRO A 268 7.91 -3.71 8.07
N TYR A 269 8.46 -2.60 7.58
CA TYR A 269 9.77 -2.58 6.93
C TYR A 269 10.89 -2.69 7.97
N ASP A 270 11.87 -3.56 7.70
CA ASP A 270 13.14 -3.64 8.44
C ASP A 270 14.31 -3.74 7.44
N TYR A 271 15.16 -2.71 7.39
CA TYR A 271 16.31 -2.68 6.49
C TYR A 271 17.35 -3.78 6.78
N ARG A 272 17.30 -4.40 7.97
CA ARG A 272 18.18 -5.50 8.35
C ARG A 272 17.69 -6.84 7.79
N GLU A 273 16.41 -6.90 7.45
CA GLU A 273 15.77 -8.08 6.86
C GLU A 273 14.82 -7.67 5.70
N PRO A 274 15.33 -7.04 4.64
CA PRO A 274 14.51 -6.38 3.62
C PRO A 274 13.62 -7.34 2.79
N THR A 275 13.82 -8.65 2.92
CA THR A 275 13.04 -9.70 2.27
C THR A 275 12.24 -10.56 3.24
N SER A 276 12.31 -10.30 4.55
CA SER A 276 11.55 -11.08 5.53
C SER A 276 10.09 -10.64 5.54
N TRP A 277 9.21 -11.63 5.57
CA TRP A 277 7.78 -11.44 5.79
C TRP A 277 7.57 -11.64 7.29
N THR A 278 7.49 -10.54 8.03
CA THR A 278 7.34 -10.59 9.49
C THR A 278 5.90 -10.91 9.90
N ALA A 279 4.94 -10.74 8.99
CA ALA A 279 3.59 -11.23 9.15
C ALA A 279 3.51 -12.75 8.93
N THR A 280 2.86 -13.45 9.86
CA THR A 280 2.59 -14.89 9.74
C THR A 280 1.55 -15.15 8.64
N ARG A 281 1.52 -16.40 8.12
CA ARG A 281 0.50 -16.87 7.16
C ARG A 281 -0.91 -16.45 7.64
N PRO A 282 -1.84 -16.12 6.73
CA PRO A 282 -3.15 -15.65 7.14
C PRO A 282 -3.82 -16.62 8.11
N THR A 283 -4.16 -16.10 9.29
CA THR A 283 -5.01 -16.76 10.28
C THR A 283 -6.46 -16.42 9.95
N TYR A 284 -7.23 -17.41 9.48
CA TYR A 284 -8.67 -17.28 9.23
C TYR A 284 -9.48 -18.09 10.23
#